data_AF-A0A6V8D8J6-F1
#
_entry.id   AF-A0A6V8D8J6-F1
#
_cell.length_a   1.000
_cell.length_b   1.000
_cell.length_c   1.000
_cell.angle_alpha   90.00
_cell.angle_beta   90.00
_cell.angle_gamma   90.00
#
_symmetry.space_group_name_H-M   'P 1'
#
loop_
_entity.id
_entity.type
_entity.pdbx_description
1 polymer ?
#
loop_
_entity_poly.entity_id
_entity_poly.type
_entity_poly.pdbx_seq_one_letter_code
_entity_poly.pdbx_strand_id
1 'polypeptide(L)'
;CKDHAQTLAQIAGKVAAIDVLQCFGTIARSRSWTRPEMAENDAMRAEGARHPVLEQQSGFVPNDLDLSKNRNFLLITGPNMGGKSTYLRTTALMTILAQSGSFVPATKA
;
A
#
# COMPACT_ATOMS: atom_id res chain seq x y z
N CYS A 1 -28.64 -10.51 -29.45
CA CYS A 1 -27.82 -10.53 -28.20
C CYS A 1 -26.31 -10.44 -28.42
N LYS A 2 -25.71 -11.01 -29.48
CA LYS A 2 -24.25 -10.94 -29.69
C LYS A 2 -23.75 -9.55 -30.10
N ASP A 3 -24.53 -8.77 -30.83
CA ASP A 3 -24.08 -7.51 -31.46
C ASP A 3 -23.74 -6.40 -30.47
N HIS A 4 -24.25 -6.45 -29.24
CA HIS A 4 -23.97 -5.47 -28.19
C HIS A 4 -23.12 -6.02 -27.04
N ALA A 5 -22.78 -7.32 -27.07
CA ALA A 5 -22.07 -7.97 -25.96
C ALA A 5 -20.71 -7.32 -25.70
N GLN A 6 -19.96 -6.99 -26.76
CA GLN A 6 -18.65 -6.35 -26.65
C GLN A 6 -18.75 -4.94 -26.06
N THR A 7 -19.71 -4.14 -26.51
CA THR A 7 -19.95 -2.79 -25.99
C THR A 7 -20.34 -2.82 -24.52
N LEU A 8 -21.23 -3.72 -24.12
CA LEU A 8 -21.63 -3.90 -22.72
C LEU A 8 -20.43 -4.33 -21.85
N ALA A 9 -19.58 -5.23 -22.32
CA ALA A 9 -18.38 -5.65 -21.59
C ALA A 9 -17.39 -4.49 -21.40
N GLN A 10 -17.21 -3.63 -22.40
CA GLN A 10 -16.36 -2.44 -22.29
C GLN A 10 -16.92 -1.42 -21.28
N ILE A 11 -18.24 -1.19 -21.30
CA ILE A 11 -18.90 -0.33 -20.32
C ILE A 11 -18.71 -0.89 -18.90
N ALA A 12 -18.94 -2.20 -18.72
CA ALA A 12 -18.73 -2.86 -17.44
C ALA A 12 -17.29 -2.72 -16.93
N GLY A 13 -16.30 -2.88 -17.81
CA GLY A 13 -14.89 -2.67 -17.47
C GLY A 13 -14.58 -1.24 -17.00
N LYS A 14 -15.16 -0.24 -17.66
CA LYS A 14 -15.01 1.17 -17.25
C LYS A 14 -15.68 1.47 -15.91
N VAL A 15 -16.88 0.93 -15.69
CA VAL A 15 -17.60 1.07 -14.41
C VAL A 15 -16.81 0.41 -13.28
N ALA A 16 -16.27 -0.79 -13.51
CA ALA A 16 -15.43 -1.49 -12.53
C ALA A 16 -14.15 -0.70 -12.19
N ALA A 17 -13.50 -0.08 -13.20
CA ALA A 17 -12.33 0.76 -12.95
C ALA A 17 -12.68 1.99 -12.08
N ILE A 18 -13.82 2.65 -12.36
CA ILE A 18 -14.31 3.77 -11.55
C ILE A 18 -14.58 3.33 -10.11
N ASP A 19 -15.22 2.17 -9.92
CA ASP A 19 -15.54 1.60 -8.62
C ASP A 19 -14.28 1.34 -7.78
N VAL A 20 -13.26 0.71 -8.37
CA VAL A 20 -11.97 0.45 -7.70
C VAL A 20 -11.26 1.76 -7.32
N LEU A 21 -11.20 2.74 -8.24
CA LEU A 21 -10.57 4.04 -7.96
C LEU A 21 -11.31 4.80 -6.86
N GLN A 22 -12.64 4.73 -6.84
CA GLN A 22 -13.47 5.32 -5.79
C GLN A 22 -13.21 4.63 -4.44
N CYS A 23 -13.08 3.31 -4.42
CA CYS A 23 -12.71 2.55 -3.23
C CYS A 23 -11.33 2.97 -2.69
N PHE A 24 -10.32 3.09 -3.54
CA PHE A 24 -8.99 3.56 -3.14
C PHE A 24 -9.05 4.97 -2.52
N GLY A 25 -9.74 5.91 -3.16
CA GLY A 25 -9.91 7.26 -2.62
C GLY A 25 -10.64 7.29 -1.27
N THR A 26 -11.65 6.43 -1.11
CA THR A 26 -12.44 6.33 0.14
C THR A 26 -11.63 5.77 1.29
N ILE A 27 -10.89 4.68 1.06
CA ILE A 27 -9.99 4.11 2.07
C ILE A 27 -8.90 5.11 2.41
N ALA A 28 -8.30 5.76 1.40
CA ALA A 28 -7.23 6.71 1.63
C ALA A 28 -7.66 7.88 2.51
N ARG A 29 -8.84 8.44 2.24
CA ARG A 29 -9.40 9.54 3.04
C ARG A 29 -9.80 9.10 4.45
N SER A 30 -10.46 7.95 4.58
CA SER A 30 -10.96 7.47 5.88
C SER A 30 -9.83 7.04 6.82
N ARG A 31 -8.69 6.61 6.29
CA ARG A 31 -7.55 6.09 7.06
C ARG A 31 -6.31 6.98 7.05
N SER A 32 -6.42 8.17 6.48
CA SER A 32 -5.30 9.11 6.31
C SER A 32 -4.08 8.44 5.66
N TRP A 33 -4.31 7.75 4.54
CA TRP A 33 -3.24 7.22 3.70
C TRP A 33 -2.73 8.30 2.76
N THR A 34 -1.45 8.21 2.42
CA THR A 34 -0.75 9.23 1.64
C THR A 34 -0.46 8.70 0.24
N ARG A 35 -0.47 9.60 -0.75
CA ARG A 35 -0.09 9.25 -2.12
C ARG A 35 1.43 9.02 -2.13
N PRO A 36 1.92 7.83 -2.54
CA PRO A 36 3.35 7.59 -2.61
C PRO A 36 4.00 8.34 -3.78
N GLU A 37 5.27 8.70 -3.62
CA GLU A 37 6.14 9.17 -4.70
C GLU A 37 6.81 7.97 -5.39
N MET A 38 6.58 7.81 -6.70
CA MET A 38 7.21 6.74 -7.47
C MET A 38 8.60 7.18 -7.92
N ALA A 39 9.63 6.49 -7.46
CA ALA A 39 11.02 6.71 -7.87
C ALA A 39 11.48 5.66 -8.89
N GLU A 40 12.36 6.07 -9.81
CA GLU A 40 12.99 5.15 -10.79
C GLU A 40 14.24 4.43 -10.24
N ASN A 41 14.62 4.70 -8.99
CA ASN A 41 15.76 4.08 -8.34
C ASN A 41 15.30 2.97 -7.36
N ASP A 42 16.25 2.15 -6.89
CA ASP A 42 15.99 1.07 -5.92
C ASP A 42 15.84 1.59 -4.48
N ALA A 43 15.15 2.72 -4.29
CA ALA A 43 14.90 3.28 -2.97
C ALA A 43 13.45 3.02 -2.55
N MET A 44 13.28 2.67 -1.28
CA MET A 44 11.98 2.54 -0.65
C MET A 44 12.04 3.21 0.71
N ARG A 45 11.28 4.29 0.86
CA ARG A 45 11.24 5.08 2.09
C ARG A 45 9.81 5.27 2.53
N ALA A 46 9.56 5.19 3.83
CA ALA A 46 8.26 5.51 4.39
C ALA A 46 8.41 6.02 5.82
N GLU A 47 7.69 7.10 6.14
CA GLU A 47 7.60 7.64 7.49
C GLU A 47 6.27 7.21 8.10
N GLY A 48 6.32 6.65 9.31
CA GLY A 48 5.14 6.18 10.03
C GLY A 48 4.35 5.12 9.25
N ALA A 49 5.04 4.14 8.65
CA ALA A 49 4.40 3.05 7.93
C ALA A 49 3.57 2.17 8.86
N ARG A 50 2.37 1.80 8.40
CA ARG A 50 1.41 0.99 9.15
C ARG A 50 0.97 -0.20 8.33
N HIS A 51 0.68 -1.31 9.01
CA HIS A 51 0.17 -2.49 8.33
C HIS A 51 -1.30 -2.26 7.95
N PRO A 52 -1.69 -2.33 6.66
CA PRO A 52 -3.01 -1.89 6.19
C PRO A 52 -4.21 -2.65 6.80
N VAL A 53 -3.96 -3.85 7.33
CA VAL A 53 -4.97 -4.65 8.04
C VAL A 53 -4.95 -4.41 9.55
N LEU A 54 -3.79 -4.15 10.15
CA LEU A 54 -3.65 -4.09 11.62
C LEU A 54 -3.72 -2.66 12.16
N GLU A 55 -3.58 -1.64 11.31
CA GLU A 55 -3.59 -0.22 11.73
C GLU A 55 -4.88 0.22 12.44
N GLN A 56 -5.98 -0.52 12.25
CA GLN A 56 -7.27 -0.25 12.89
C GLN A 56 -7.33 -0.78 14.34
N GLN A 57 -6.35 -1.58 14.76
CA GLN A 57 -6.27 -2.07 16.13
C GLN A 57 -5.71 -0.98 17.05
N SER A 58 -6.31 -0.84 18.23
CA SER A 58 -5.83 0.10 19.25
C SER A 58 -4.40 -0.21 19.64
N GLY A 59 -3.54 0.81 19.70
CA GLY A 59 -2.14 0.67 20.11
C GLY A 59 -1.20 0.18 19.00
N PHE A 60 -1.64 0.15 17.73
CA PHE A 60 -0.72 -0.09 16.62
C PHE A 60 0.37 1.01 16.57
N VAL A 61 1.63 0.60 16.60
CA VAL A 61 2.79 1.51 16.54
C VAL A 61 3.33 1.56 15.11
N PRO A 62 3.29 2.73 14.42
CA PRO A 62 3.91 2.90 13.11
C PRO A 62 5.43 2.73 13.16
N ASN A 63 6.03 2.28 12.06
CA ASN A 63 7.48 2.14 11.95
C ASN A 63 8.00 2.81 10.67
N ASP A 64 9.17 3.41 10.74
CA ASP A 64 9.81 3.97 9.56
C ASP A 64 10.50 2.88 8.73
N LEU A 65 10.60 3.12 7.43
CA LEU A 65 11.28 2.26 6.47
C LEU A 65 12.25 3.11 5.66
N ASP A 66 13.48 2.64 5.52
CA ASP A 66 14.44 3.20 4.57
C ASP A 66 15.33 2.06 4.06
N LEU A 67 15.09 1.73 2.79
CA LEU A 67 15.90 0.86 1.97
C LEU A 67 16.43 1.70 0.82
N SER A 68 17.72 1.61 0.57
CA SER A 68 18.39 2.30 -0.52
C SER A 68 19.52 1.45 -1.08
N LYS A 69 20.15 1.86 -2.17
CA LYS A 69 21.32 1.13 -2.71
C LYS A 69 22.42 0.89 -1.68
N ASN A 70 22.63 1.82 -0.75
CA ASN A 70 23.64 1.70 0.32
C ASN A 70 23.11 0.96 1.57
N ARG A 71 21.81 0.65 1.61
CA ARG A 71 21.11 -0.01 2.72
C ARG A 71 20.04 -0.96 2.15
N ASN A 72 20.46 -1.92 1.34
CA ASN A 72 19.56 -2.84 0.63
C ASN A 72 19.28 -4.14 1.39
N PHE A 73 19.88 -4.31 2.57
CA PHE A 73 19.71 -5.46 3.44
C PHE A 73 19.45 -5.02 4.88
N LEU A 74 18.40 -5.56 5.50
CA LEU A 74 18.02 -5.29 6.89
C LEU A 74 18.07 -6.58 7.69
N LEU A 75 18.97 -6.63 8.69
CA LEU A 75 18.98 -7.70 9.68
C LEU A 75 18.06 -7.31 10.85
N ILE A 76 16.87 -7.90 10.89
CA ILE A 76 15.87 -7.62 11.93
C ILE A 76 15.95 -8.70 13.01
N THR A 77 16.40 -8.32 14.20
CA THR A 77 16.47 -9.19 15.38
C THR A 77 15.48 -8.72 16.45
N GLY A 78 15.23 -9.55 17.47
CA GLY A 78 14.37 -9.21 18.59
C GLY A 78 13.48 -10.37 19.07
N PRO A 79 12.84 -10.22 20.23
CA PRO A 79 12.05 -11.29 20.86
C PRO A 79 10.86 -11.72 20.00
N ASN A 80 10.37 -12.93 20.25
CA ASN A 80 9.10 -13.38 19.64
C ASN A 80 7.98 -12.40 19.99
N MET A 81 7.04 -12.23 19.07
CA MET A 81 5.95 -11.23 19.15
C MET A 81 6.40 -9.74 19.12
N GLY A 82 7.69 -9.42 18.96
CA GLY A 82 8.18 -8.05 18.83
C GLY A 82 7.89 -7.36 17.48
N GLY A 83 6.84 -7.76 16.75
CA GLY A 83 6.42 -7.07 15.52
C GLY A 83 7.28 -7.29 14.27
N LYS A 84 8.37 -8.07 14.35
CA LYS A 84 9.30 -8.32 13.21
C LYS A 84 8.58 -8.79 11.93
N SER A 85 7.70 -9.78 12.04
CA SER A 85 6.92 -10.29 10.90
C SER A 85 5.91 -9.27 10.38
N THR A 86 5.37 -8.43 11.27
CA THR A 86 4.46 -7.33 10.91
C THR A 86 5.21 -6.27 10.12
N TYR A 87 6.43 -5.91 10.52
CA TYR A 87 7.29 -4.97 9.80
C TYR A 87 7.56 -5.45 8.37
N LEU A 88 8.04 -6.69 8.21
CA LEU A 88 8.32 -7.28 6.90
C LEU A 88 7.10 -7.31 5.98
N ARG A 89 5.93 -7.70 6.51
CA ARG A 89 4.68 -7.71 5.74
C ARG A 89 4.22 -6.30 5.40
N THR A 90 4.40 -5.33 6.30
CA THR A 90 4.05 -3.93 6.05
C THR A 90 4.85 -3.39 4.87
N THR A 91 6.16 -3.62 4.84
CA THR A 91 7.02 -3.27 3.72
C THR A 91 6.50 -3.87 2.41
N ALA A 92 6.27 -5.19 2.36
CA ALA A 92 5.80 -5.84 1.13
C ALA A 92 4.43 -5.32 0.67
N LEU A 93 3.47 -5.16 1.59
CA LEU A 93 2.13 -4.68 1.27
C LEU A 93 2.13 -3.23 0.79
N MET A 94 3.00 -2.38 1.35
CA MET A 94 3.17 -1.01 0.88
C MET A 94 3.62 -0.97 -0.58
N THR A 95 4.59 -1.79 -0.98
CA THR A 95 5.04 -1.87 -2.38
C THR A 95 3.89 -2.28 -3.30
N ILE A 96 3.12 -3.29 -2.91
CA ILE A 96 1.98 -3.79 -3.70
C ILE A 96 0.91 -2.70 -3.86
N LEU A 97 0.57 -1.99 -2.79
CA LEU A 97 -0.41 -0.90 -2.83
C LEU A 97 0.06 0.27 -3.71
N ALA A 98 1.34 0.66 -3.60
CA ALA A 98 1.89 1.72 -4.43
C ALA A 98 1.86 1.34 -5.92
N GLN A 99 2.30 0.11 -6.26
CA GLN A 99 2.33 -0.36 -7.65
C GLN A 99 0.96 -0.66 -8.24
N SER A 100 -0.07 -0.90 -7.40
CA SER A 100 -1.46 -1.01 -7.88
C SER A 100 -2.12 0.34 -8.16
N GLY A 101 -1.46 1.45 -7.84
CA GLY A 101 -1.99 2.81 -7.99
C GLY A 101 -2.83 3.28 -6.81
N SER A 102 -2.78 2.58 -5.67
CA SER A 102 -3.43 3.00 -4.42
C SER A 102 -2.56 3.99 -3.64
N PHE A 103 -3.18 4.67 -2.67
CA PHE A 103 -2.49 5.33 -1.58
C PHE A 103 -1.94 4.29 -0.61
N VAL A 104 -0.98 4.67 0.22
CA VAL A 104 -0.30 3.78 1.16
C VAL A 104 -0.45 4.22 2.62
N PRO A 105 -0.50 3.28 3.57
CA PRO A 105 -0.65 3.54 5.01
C PRO A 105 0.63 4.11 5.64
N ALA A 106 1.01 5.32 5.26
CA ALA A 106 2.17 6.03 5.78
C ALA A 106 1.88 7.54 5.85
N THR A 107 2.64 8.28 6.65
CA THR A 107 2.58 9.75 6.69
C THR A 107 3.26 10.35 5.47
N LYS A 108 4.32 9.69 4.98
CA LYS A 108 5.03 10.02 3.75
C LYS A 108 5.63 8.74 3.18
N ALA A 109 5.63 8.58 1.86
CA ALA A 109 6.17 7.42 1.16
C ALA A 109 6.62 7.77 -0.26
#